data_AF-A0A818YR18-F1
#
_entry.id   AF-A0A818YR18-F1
#
_cell.length_a   1.000
_cell.length_b   1.000
_cell.length_c   1.000
_cell.angle_alpha   90.00
_cell.angle_beta   90.00
_cell.angle_gamma   90.00
#
_symmetry.space_group_name_H-M   'P 1'
#
loop_
_entity.id
_entity.type
_entity.pdbx_description
1 polymer ?
#
loop_
_entity_poly.entity_id
_entity_poly.type
_entity_poly.pdbx_seq_one_letter_code
_entity_poly.pdbx_strand_id
1 'polypeptide(L)'
;MNYGMYQGQVQHRIISSRALIIIGIGLLTFTILFVEGRWLRALVQLKNFIPRNSENNSRTTCFGNSKKSDSICQWYFLNYTPSSWENIWFTNIEEFQNNVCGRIADAQNLNKTVLAVERLMELQKFGRNRTQSDKQHADELLSKMFYRQECINPLTKVLFQEVEVSQVIEPLIGLLRDPLTICNRINSLPASDYEGAELQSKRFFLLSVAAPFYIHSSSQNHKDILQNNIQSNKHNTDLLPWMYQRSKLNLLDMKSDIDTRNGQNILIDLGSSYFGHWGGDASAAAGRWFYEHYKRFGIKFDRIIAYEHSPLDPKTAWDQLPDDVFSAYTLINVGCTTSGKFNPWVMLKTLAKPQDHVVIKLDIDTPAIEVPLMNQLLSDSSINSLIDEVFFEHHITVNEMLRYWGGPPGRLKDSYILFTKLRQLGIRMHSWP
;
A
#
# COMPACT_ATOMS: atom_id res chain seq x y z
N MET A 1 2.14 41.04 -43.15
CA MET A 1 3.01 41.09 -41.96
C MET A 1 3.71 39.74 -41.86
N ASN A 2 5.03 39.77 -41.73
CA ASN A 2 5.97 38.69 -42.04
C ASN A 2 5.85 37.45 -41.14
N TYR A 3 5.94 36.27 -41.75
CA TYR A 3 6.20 34.99 -41.10
C TYR A 3 7.72 34.77 -41.00
N GLY A 4 8.24 34.60 -39.78
CA GLY A 4 9.64 34.23 -39.52
C GLY A 4 9.75 32.74 -39.19
N MET A 5 10.34 31.97 -40.09
CA MET A 5 10.76 30.58 -39.89
C MET A 5 12.07 30.53 -39.09
N TYR A 6 12.11 29.75 -38.02
CA TYR A 6 13.33 29.39 -37.29
C TYR A 6 13.86 28.04 -37.82
N GLN A 7 15.03 28.05 -38.45
CA GLN A 7 15.81 26.84 -38.75
C GLN A 7 16.79 26.56 -37.60
N GLY A 8 16.66 25.39 -36.97
CA GLY A 8 17.61 24.88 -35.99
C GLY A 8 18.76 24.15 -36.68
N GLN A 9 19.99 24.59 -36.40
CA GLN A 9 21.22 23.93 -36.85
C GLN A 9 21.53 22.70 -36.00
N VAL A 10 21.83 21.59 -36.68
CA VAL A 10 22.33 20.33 -36.12
C VAL A 10 23.84 20.46 -35.90
N GLN A 11 24.30 20.39 -34.64
CA GLN A 11 25.72 20.25 -34.32
C GLN A 11 26.15 18.77 -34.38
N HIS A 12 27.01 18.45 -35.35
CA HIS A 12 27.75 17.20 -35.39
C HIS A 12 28.88 17.20 -34.35
N ARG A 13 28.89 16.22 -33.44
CA ARG A 13 30.07 15.91 -32.61
C ARG A 13 31.05 15.04 -33.39
N ILE A 14 32.27 15.56 -33.53
CA ILE A 14 33.44 14.87 -34.06
C ILE A 14 34.03 13.99 -32.96
N ILE A 15 34.13 12.68 -33.18
CA ILE A 15 34.89 11.75 -32.34
C ILE A 15 36.31 11.67 -32.93
N SER A 16 37.28 12.20 -32.18
CA SER A 16 38.71 12.13 -32.49
C SER A 16 39.28 10.77 -32.06
N SER A 17 39.95 10.09 -32.98
CA SER A 17 40.72 8.86 -32.79
C SER A 17 42.22 9.14 -32.61
N ARG A 18 42.96 8.15 -32.07
CA ARG A 18 44.44 7.97 -31.93
C ARG A 18 45.00 8.33 -30.55
N ALA A 19 45.92 7.60 -29.90
CA ALA A 19 46.78 6.43 -30.20
C ALA A 19 47.10 5.72 -28.85
N LEU A 20 47.17 4.39 -28.71
CA LEU A 20 48.22 3.42 -29.08
C LEU A 20 49.62 3.68 -28.47
N ILE A 21 49.96 2.96 -27.38
CA ILE A 21 51.33 2.55 -27.00
C ILE A 21 51.32 1.08 -26.57
N ILE A 22 52.43 0.42 -26.88
CA ILE A 22 52.71 -0.99 -27.18
C ILE A 22 53.35 -1.74 -25.99
N ILE A 23 52.94 -3.01 -25.84
CA ILE A 23 53.65 -4.26 -25.45
C ILE A 23 54.62 -4.29 -24.25
N GLY A 24 54.37 -5.25 -23.36
CA GLY A 24 55.36 -5.91 -22.51
C GLY A 24 54.92 -7.32 -22.11
N ILE A 25 55.27 -8.33 -22.91
CA ILE A 25 55.13 -9.76 -22.60
C ILE A 25 56.27 -10.17 -21.66
N GLY A 26 55.95 -10.93 -20.60
CA GLY A 26 56.94 -11.55 -19.71
C GLY A 26 56.33 -12.68 -18.90
N LEU A 27 56.30 -13.88 -19.50
CA LEU A 27 56.20 -15.16 -18.79
C LEU A 27 57.32 -15.27 -17.72
N LEU A 28 56.99 -15.70 -16.50
CA LEU A 28 57.76 -16.75 -15.80
C LEU A 28 57.04 -17.24 -14.52
N THR A 29 56.78 -18.54 -14.51
CA THR A 29 56.97 -19.52 -13.41
C THR A 29 56.33 -19.32 -12.04
N PHE A 30 55.33 -20.16 -11.76
CA PHE A 30 55.38 -21.24 -10.77
C PHE A 30 56.37 -21.04 -9.59
N THR A 31 55.85 -20.69 -8.41
CA THR A 31 56.37 -21.22 -7.14
C THR A 31 55.23 -21.38 -6.15
N ILE A 32 54.97 -22.64 -5.83
CA ILE A 32 54.21 -23.15 -4.71
C ILE A 32 54.85 -22.68 -3.40
N LEU A 33 54.07 -22.19 -2.44
CA LEU A 33 54.25 -22.32 -0.98
C LEU A 33 53.01 -21.68 -0.31
N PHE A 34 51.98 -22.46 0.06
CA PHE A 34 51.78 -22.93 1.43
C PHE A 34 51.93 -21.83 2.50
N VAL A 35 50.84 -21.12 2.82
CA VAL A 35 50.57 -20.66 4.19
C VAL A 35 49.08 -20.85 4.48
N GLU A 36 48.85 -21.74 5.44
CA GLU A 36 47.60 -22.12 6.09
C GLU A 36 46.81 -20.89 6.58
N GLY A 37 45.49 -20.82 6.40
CA GLY A 37 44.56 -21.63 7.17
C GLY A 37 44.03 -20.84 8.37
N ARG A 38 43.15 -19.84 8.14
CA ARG A 38 42.41 -19.12 9.20
C ARG A 38 41.22 -18.29 8.69
N TRP A 39 40.30 -18.86 7.91
CA TRP A 39 39.04 -18.17 7.53
C TRP A 39 37.77 -19.05 7.50
N LEU A 40 37.77 -20.19 8.21
CA LEU A 40 36.63 -21.13 8.25
C LEU A 40 36.02 -21.31 9.64
N ARG A 41 35.89 -20.21 10.41
CA ARG A 41 35.13 -20.18 11.69
C ARG A 41 34.12 -19.04 11.82
N ALA A 42 33.67 -18.45 10.71
CA ALA A 42 32.58 -17.44 10.74
C ALA A 42 31.28 -17.91 10.05
N LEU A 43 31.24 -19.12 9.46
CA LEU A 43 30.08 -19.63 8.72
C LEU A 43 29.26 -20.72 9.46
N VAL A 44 29.49 -20.92 10.77
CA VAL A 44 28.79 -21.95 11.56
C VAL A 44 27.80 -21.37 12.59
N GLN A 45 27.67 -20.04 12.74
CA GLN A 45 26.71 -19.44 13.69
C GLN A 45 25.44 -18.81 13.09
N LEU A 46 25.21 -18.92 11.77
CA LEU A 46 23.99 -18.39 11.12
C LEU A 46 23.06 -19.47 10.54
N LYS A 47 23.19 -20.73 10.98
CA LYS A 47 22.34 -21.86 10.53
C LYS A 47 21.22 -22.26 11.50
N ASN A 48 20.95 -21.48 12.56
CA ASN A 48 19.97 -21.82 13.61
C ASN A 48 18.71 -20.94 13.63
N PHE A 49 18.37 -20.24 12.54
CA PHE A 49 17.07 -19.57 12.40
C PHE A 49 16.38 -19.98 11.09
N ILE A 50 16.16 -21.28 10.94
CA ILE A 50 15.18 -21.82 10.00
C ILE A 50 14.13 -22.52 10.88
N PRO A 51 12.88 -22.05 10.93
CA PRO A 51 11.81 -22.82 11.54
C PRO A 51 11.69 -24.12 10.73
N ARG A 52 12.01 -25.26 11.36
CA ARG A 52 11.63 -26.55 10.79
C ARG A 52 10.11 -26.58 10.73
N ASN A 53 9.56 -26.57 9.51
CA ASN A 53 8.22 -27.06 9.26
C ASN A 53 8.18 -28.53 9.68
N SER A 54 7.71 -28.80 10.90
CA SER A 54 7.18 -30.12 11.20
C SER A 54 5.82 -30.22 10.52
N GLU A 55 5.78 -30.98 9.44
CA GLU A 55 4.55 -31.60 8.95
C GLU A 55 4.05 -32.60 10.00
N ASN A 56 3.50 -32.08 11.10
CA ASN A 56 2.69 -32.86 12.00
C ASN A 56 1.25 -32.77 11.51
N ASN A 57 0.78 -33.90 10.97
CA ASN A 57 -0.61 -34.26 10.75
C ASN A 57 -1.41 -34.24 12.07
N SER A 58 -1.59 -33.04 12.63
CA SER A 58 -2.51 -32.78 13.72
C SER A 58 -3.88 -32.53 13.13
N ARG A 59 -4.66 -33.60 12.94
CA ARG A 59 -6.12 -33.49 12.89
C ARG A 59 -6.60 -33.01 14.26
N THR A 60 -6.56 -31.70 14.45
CA THR A 60 -7.15 -31.02 15.59
C THR A 60 -8.66 -31.05 15.42
N THR A 61 -9.32 -32.14 15.84
CA THR A 61 -10.76 -32.16 16.03
C THR A 61 -11.09 -31.29 17.25
N CYS A 62 -11.21 -30.00 16.97
CA CYS A 62 -11.53 -28.98 17.94
C CYS A 62 -13.04 -28.79 18.02
N PHE A 63 -13.59 -29.14 19.19
CA PHE A 63 -14.83 -28.63 19.79
C PHE A 63 -16.17 -29.20 19.32
N GLY A 64 -17.01 -29.41 20.34
CA GLY A 64 -18.30 -30.06 20.24
C GLY A 64 -19.37 -29.20 19.59
N ASN A 65 -20.41 -29.91 19.17
CA ASN A 65 -21.59 -29.45 18.43
C ASN A 65 -22.50 -28.50 19.25
N SER A 66 -21.99 -27.38 19.78
CA SER A 66 -22.89 -26.26 20.03
C SER A 66 -23.21 -25.65 18.67
N LYS A 67 -24.49 -25.69 18.28
CA LYS A 67 -24.98 -25.00 17.09
C LYS A 67 -24.67 -23.51 17.27
N LYS A 68 -23.52 -23.04 16.80
CA LYS A 68 -23.26 -21.60 16.65
C LYS A 68 -24.42 -21.07 15.81
N SER A 69 -25.21 -20.18 16.39
CA SER A 69 -26.18 -19.44 15.61
C SER A 69 -25.43 -18.74 14.48
N ASP A 70 -25.86 -18.96 13.24
CA ASP A 70 -25.26 -18.35 12.05
C ASP A 70 -25.53 -16.84 12.06
N SER A 71 -24.84 -16.08 12.91
CA SER A 71 -24.97 -14.63 12.92
C SER A 71 -24.32 -14.06 11.67
N ILE A 72 -25.01 -13.13 11.02
CA ILE A 72 -24.45 -12.37 9.90
C ILE A 72 -23.93 -11.06 10.47
N CYS A 73 -22.64 -10.82 10.35
CA CYS A 73 -22.03 -9.54 10.71
C CYS A 73 -21.73 -8.71 9.45
N GLN A 74 -21.84 -7.40 9.56
CA GLN A 74 -21.54 -6.45 8.50
C GLN A 74 -20.78 -5.26 9.06
N TRP A 75 -19.79 -4.77 8.31
CA TRP A 75 -19.10 -3.54 8.65
C TRP A 75 -19.60 -2.36 7.85
N TYR A 76 -19.63 -1.22 8.53
CA TYR A 76 -19.96 0.07 7.98
C TYR A 76 -18.82 1.02 8.26
N PHE A 77 -18.38 1.72 7.23
CA PHE A 77 -17.51 2.88 7.43
C PHE A 77 -18.33 3.99 8.08
N LEU A 78 -17.82 4.57 9.16
CA LEU A 78 -18.46 5.66 9.87
C LEU A 78 -17.92 7.00 9.42
N ASN A 79 -16.61 7.22 9.61
CA ASN A 79 -15.95 8.46 9.24
C ASN A 79 -14.42 8.32 9.19
N TYR A 80 -13.79 9.35 8.64
CA TYR A 80 -12.37 9.60 8.71
C TYR A 80 -12.10 10.79 9.65
N THR A 81 -11.12 10.64 10.53
CA THR A 81 -10.64 11.74 11.38
C THR A 81 -9.14 11.96 11.13
N PRO A 82 -8.73 13.12 10.62
CA PRO A 82 -7.32 13.48 10.52
C PRO A 82 -6.71 13.64 11.91
N SER A 83 -5.43 13.27 12.07
CA SER A 83 -4.69 13.52 13.29
C SER A 83 -4.57 15.02 13.57
N SER A 84 -4.29 15.40 14.82
CA SER A 84 -4.02 16.80 15.15
C SER A 84 -2.85 17.36 14.35
N TRP A 85 -1.87 16.52 14.01
CA TRP A 85 -0.72 16.89 13.21
C TRP A 85 -1.05 17.09 11.74
N GLU A 86 -1.85 16.19 11.13
CA GLU A 86 -2.38 16.36 9.77
C GLU A 86 -3.20 17.65 9.65
N ASN A 87 -4.05 17.96 10.64
CA ASN A 87 -4.84 19.19 10.65
C ASN A 87 -3.98 20.45 10.64
N ILE A 88 -2.86 20.45 11.38
CA ILE A 88 -1.90 21.57 11.38
C ILE A 88 -1.32 21.75 9.98
N TRP A 89 -0.89 20.65 9.33
CA TRP A 89 -0.37 20.71 7.97
C TRP A 89 -1.40 21.23 6.98
N PHE A 90 -2.62 20.69 7.00
CA PHE A 90 -3.68 21.08 6.09
C PHE A 90 -4.09 22.55 6.27
N THR A 91 -4.21 23.02 7.52
CA THR A 91 -4.61 24.41 7.80
C THR A 91 -3.57 25.42 7.34
N ASN A 92 -2.28 25.05 7.37
CA ASN A 92 -1.17 25.91 6.97
C ASN A 92 -0.64 25.60 5.56
N ILE A 93 -1.36 24.80 4.77
CA ILE A 93 -0.85 24.25 3.51
C ILE A 93 -0.51 25.34 2.47
N GLU A 94 -1.18 26.48 2.55
CA GLU A 94 -0.91 27.63 1.67
C GLU A 94 0.53 28.12 1.81
N GLU A 95 1.04 28.15 3.03
CA GLU A 95 2.41 28.52 3.36
C GLU A 95 3.36 27.33 3.21
N PHE A 96 2.97 26.17 3.77
CA PHE A 96 3.87 25.01 3.90
C PHE A 96 4.27 24.41 2.55
N GLN A 97 3.39 24.42 1.54
CA GLN A 97 3.69 23.85 0.22
C GLN A 97 4.89 24.49 -0.50
N ASN A 98 5.24 25.74 -0.15
CA ASN A 98 6.33 26.47 -0.80
C ASN A 98 7.70 26.18 -0.16
N ASN A 99 7.73 25.51 1.00
CA ASN A 99 8.94 25.18 1.74
C ASN A 99 8.72 23.92 2.59
N VAL A 100 8.32 22.83 1.94
CA VAL A 100 7.89 21.60 2.64
C VAL A 100 9.04 21.03 3.47
N CYS A 101 10.23 20.95 2.89
CA CYS A 101 11.40 20.42 3.58
C CYS A 101 11.93 21.34 4.67
N GLY A 102 11.83 22.66 4.51
CA GLY A 102 12.14 23.58 5.61
C GLY A 102 11.20 23.38 6.81
N ARG A 103 9.90 23.15 6.55
CA ARG A 103 8.92 22.86 7.61
C ARG A 103 9.12 21.51 8.27
N ILE A 104 9.49 20.48 7.52
CA ILE A 104 9.85 19.18 8.09
C ILE A 104 11.11 19.29 8.95
N ALA A 105 12.08 20.11 8.53
CA ALA A 105 13.34 20.30 9.26
C ALA A 105 13.18 21.04 10.60
N ASP A 106 12.06 21.74 10.83
CA ASP A 106 11.74 22.32 12.14
C ASP A 106 11.76 21.22 13.22
N ALA A 107 12.51 21.42 14.30
CA ALA A 107 12.81 20.37 15.29
C ALA A 107 11.57 19.61 15.80
N GLN A 108 10.44 20.31 15.99
CA GLN A 108 9.18 19.69 16.41
C GLN A 108 8.57 18.81 15.32
N ASN A 109 8.54 19.28 14.07
CA ASN A 109 8.00 18.50 12.95
C ASN A 109 8.90 17.33 12.63
N LEU A 110 10.21 17.52 12.73
CA LEU A 110 11.18 16.46 12.56
C LEU A 110 10.96 15.33 13.57
N ASN A 111 10.89 15.65 14.87
CA ASN A 111 10.67 14.62 15.89
C ASN A 111 9.36 13.85 15.65
N LYS A 112 8.26 14.55 15.33
CA LYS A 112 6.99 13.89 14.97
C LYS A 112 7.12 13.00 13.74
N THR A 113 7.88 13.45 12.74
CA THR A 113 8.12 12.69 11.51
C THR A 113 8.89 11.41 11.78
N VAL A 114 9.99 11.48 12.53
CA VAL A 114 10.76 10.30 12.92
C VAL A 114 9.89 9.32 13.71
N LEU A 115 9.19 9.80 14.74
CA LEU A 115 8.31 8.95 15.56
C LEU A 115 7.20 8.29 14.73
N ALA A 116 6.58 9.03 13.81
CA ALA A 116 5.53 8.49 12.94
C ALA A 116 6.10 7.43 11.98
N VAL A 117 7.24 7.70 11.33
CA VAL A 117 7.88 6.75 10.40
C VAL A 117 8.33 5.48 11.14
N GLU A 118 8.98 5.61 12.29
CA GLU A 118 9.39 4.46 13.11
C GLU A 118 8.18 3.61 13.51
N ARG A 119 7.09 4.25 13.92
CA ARG A 119 5.84 3.56 14.24
C ARG A 119 5.24 2.85 13.02
N LEU A 120 5.19 3.49 11.86
CA LEU A 120 4.69 2.88 10.63
C LEU A 120 5.51 1.65 10.25
N MET A 121 6.83 1.76 10.29
CA MET A 121 7.75 0.66 10.03
C MET A 121 7.58 -0.50 11.02
N GLU A 122 7.39 -0.19 12.30
CA GLU A 122 7.08 -1.19 13.33
C GLU A 122 5.80 -1.97 12.98
N LEU A 123 4.73 -1.25 12.65
CA LEU A 123 3.44 -1.85 12.29
C LEU A 123 3.54 -2.71 11.01
N GLN A 124 4.30 -2.25 10.01
CA GLN A 124 4.59 -3.02 8.79
C GLN A 124 5.42 -4.30 9.07
N LYS A 125 6.35 -4.27 10.03
CA LYS A 125 7.22 -5.42 10.36
C LYS A 125 6.46 -6.52 11.12
N PHE A 126 5.73 -6.14 12.16
CA PHE A 126 5.11 -7.13 13.06
C PHE A 126 3.67 -7.47 12.66
N GLY A 127 3.04 -6.63 11.84
CA GLY A 127 1.64 -6.79 11.46
C GLY A 127 0.74 -6.98 12.68
N ARG A 128 -0.12 -7.99 12.59
CA ARG A 128 -1.22 -8.25 13.54
C ARG A 128 -0.77 -8.84 14.88
N ASN A 129 0.48 -9.29 14.99
CA ASN A 129 0.93 -10.00 16.19
C ASN A 129 1.12 -9.07 17.41
N ARG A 130 1.11 -7.75 17.21
CA ARG A 130 1.04 -6.78 18.31
C ARG A 130 -0.42 -6.40 18.59
N THR A 131 -0.90 -6.87 19.74
CA THR A 131 -2.27 -6.67 20.22
C THR A 131 -2.57 -5.21 20.59
N GLN A 132 -3.87 -4.91 20.67
CA GLN A 132 -4.49 -3.64 21.10
C GLN A 132 -3.96 -3.05 22.42
N SER A 133 -3.23 -3.83 23.23
CA SER A 133 -2.63 -3.40 24.51
C SER A 133 -1.56 -2.31 24.35
N ASP A 134 -0.94 -2.20 23.18
CA ASP A 134 0.21 -1.35 22.97
C ASP A 134 -0.19 -0.08 22.19
N LYS A 135 -1.20 0.64 22.69
CA LYS A 135 -1.47 1.99 22.19
C LYS A 135 -0.25 2.84 22.50
N GLN A 136 0.55 3.13 21.49
CA GLN A 136 1.74 3.93 21.65
C GLN A 136 1.38 5.40 21.50
N HIS A 137 2.13 6.27 22.18
CA HIS A 137 1.99 7.72 22.03
C HIS A 137 2.10 8.17 20.56
N ALA A 138 2.90 7.47 19.74
CA ALA A 138 3.03 7.73 18.31
C ALA A 138 1.73 7.51 17.51
N ASP A 139 0.77 6.71 17.99
CA ASP A 139 -0.53 6.50 17.33
C ASP A 139 -1.38 7.79 17.33
N GLU A 140 -1.05 8.77 18.17
CA GLU A 140 -1.71 10.09 18.21
C GLU A 140 -1.28 10.99 17.04
N LEU A 141 -0.14 10.67 16.41
CA LEU A 141 0.34 11.35 15.20
C LEU A 141 -0.36 10.82 13.94
N LEU A 142 -0.93 9.61 14.01
CA LEU A 142 -1.59 8.94 12.89
C LEU A 142 -3.08 9.32 12.80
N SER A 143 -3.59 9.34 11.58
CA SER A 143 -5.01 9.58 11.30
C SER A 143 -5.81 8.29 11.49
N LYS A 144 -7.15 8.39 11.56
CA LYS A 144 -8.01 7.25 11.91
C LYS A 144 -9.20 7.11 10.98
N MET A 145 -9.46 5.86 10.60
CA MET A 145 -10.66 5.40 9.92
C MET A 145 -11.56 4.70 10.95
N PHE A 146 -12.81 5.11 11.07
CA PHE A 146 -13.77 4.54 12.02
C PHE A 146 -14.75 3.63 11.30
N TYR A 147 -15.04 2.50 11.93
CA TYR A 147 -15.95 1.49 11.41
C TYR A 147 -16.88 1.00 12.52
N ARG A 148 -18.06 0.52 12.14
CA ARG A 148 -19.00 -0.17 13.02
C ARG A 148 -19.29 -1.55 12.47
N GLN A 149 -19.19 -2.57 13.31
CA GLN A 149 -19.70 -3.90 13.04
C GLN A 149 -21.10 -4.02 13.62
N GLU A 150 -22.04 -4.47 12.82
CA GLU A 150 -23.37 -4.86 13.27
C GLU A 150 -23.55 -6.35 13.00
N CYS A 151 -23.86 -7.13 14.02
CA CYS A 151 -24.18 -8.54 13.88
C CYS A 151 -25.66 -8.78 14.14
N ILE A 152 -26.32 -9.36 13.15
CA ILE A 152 -27.75 -9.59 13.10
C ILE A 152 -28.01 -11.09 13.08
N ASN A 153 -28.98 -11.53 13.87
CA ASN A 153 -29.48 -12.89 13.76
C ASN A 153 -30.33 -12.99 12.47
N PRO A 154 -29.99 -13.86 11.51
CA PRO A 154 -30.66 -13.88 10.21
C PRO A 154 -32.13 -14.30 10.30
N LEU A 155 -32.51 -15.04 11.34
CA LEU A 155 -33.87 -15.53 11.58
C LEU A 155 -34.75 -14.44 12.20
N THR A 156 -34.25 -13.76 13.24
CA THR A 156 -35.04 -12.76 13.97
C THR A 156 -34.88 -11.35 13.42
N LYS A 157 -33.86 -11.10 12.60
CA LYS A 157 -33.42 -9.78 12.15
C LYS A 157 -33.08 -8.82 13.29
N VAL A 158 -32.88 -9.33 14.50
CA VAL A 158 -32.50 -8.54 15.67
C VAL A 158 -30.99 -8.34 15.69
N LEU A 159 -30.57 -7.07 15.81
CA LEU A 159 -29.20 -6.68 16.13
C LEU A 159 -28.87 -7.17 17.54
N PHE A 160 -27.85 -8.00 17.69
CA PHE A 160 -27.46 -8.53 18.99
C PHE A 160 -26.05 -8.12 19.41
N GLN A 161 -25.25 -7.61 18.47
CA GLN A 161 -23.92 -7.09 18.77
C GLN A 161 -23.62 -5.91 17.85
N GLU A 162 -23.12 -4.84 18.46
CA GLU A 162 -22.63 -3.66 17.78
C GLU A 162 -21.26 -3.33 18.35
N VAL A 163 -20.26 -3.18 17.48
CA VAL A 163 -18.88 -2.87 17.88
C VAL A 163 -18.34 -1.75 17.02
N GLU A 164 -17.99 -0.62 17.63
CA GLU A 164 -17.24 0.41 16.93
C GLU A 164 -15.75 0.18 17.08
N VAL A 165 -15.01 0.36 15.98
CA VAL A 165 -13.55 0.26 15.98
C VAL A 165 -12.96 1.43 15.22
N SER A 166 -11.74 1.83 15.59
CA SER A 166 -10.92 2.70 14.75
C SER A 166 -9.68 1.96 14.27
N GLN A 167 -9.29 2.17 13.03
CA GLN A 167 -8.04 1.71 12.45
C GLN A 167 -7.17 2.91 12.11
N VAL A 168 -5.88 2.84 12.45
CA VAL A 168 -4.94 3.91 12.09
C VAL A 168 -4.60 3.89 10.60
N ILE A 169 -4.18 5.04 10.08
CA ILE A 169 -3.63 5.23 8.74
C ILE A 169 -2.57 6.33 8.82
N GLU A 170 -1.55 6.27 7.95
CA GLU A 170 -0.54 7.32 7.92
C GLU A 170 -1.19 8.70 7.71
N PRO A 171 -0.71 9.74 8.40
CA PRO A 171 -1.27 11.08 8.27
C PRO A 171 -0.86 11.69 6.93
N LEU A 172 -1.74 12.50 6.34
CA LEU A 172 -1.42 13.35 5.20
C LEU A 172 -0.54 14.51 5.69
N ILE A 173 0.77 14.41 5.51
CA ILE A 173 1.75 15.41 5.95
C ILE A 173 2.88 15.56 4.92
N GLY A 174 3.58 16.69 4.95
CA GLY A 174 4.72 16.93 4.07
C GLY A 174 4.35 16.79 2.60
N LEU A 175 5.18 16.02 1.87
CA LEU A 175 4.99 15.69 0.46
C LEU A 175 3.98 14.54 0.23
N LEU A 176 3.28 14.11 1.27
CA LEU A 176 2.40 12.92 1.29
C LEU A 176 3.13 11.58 1.07
N ARG A 177 4.43 11.63 0.80
CA ARG A 177 5.37 10.51 0.70
C ARG A 177 6.26 10.47 1.93
N ASP A 178 7.19 9.51 1.97
CA ASP A 178 8.23 9.47 2.98
C ASP A 178 9.05 10.78 2.98
N PRO A 179 8.84 11.66 3.98
CA PRO A 179 9.47 12.96 4.02
C PRO A 179 10.98 12.89 4.24
N LEU A 180 11.47 11.80 4.86
CA LEU A 180 12.89 11.61 5.20
C LEU A 180 13.71 11.09 4.02
N THR A 181 13.03 10.79 2.92
CA THR A 181 13.62 10.31 1.67
C THR A 181 13.90 11.48 0.73
N ILE A 182 12.95 12.42 0.62
CA ILE A 182 13.06 13.56 -0.31
C ILE A 182 13.72 14.78 0.35
N CYS A 183 13.35 15.08 1.60
CA CYS A 183 14.02 16.14 2.35
C CYS A 183 15.39 15.65 2.81
N ASN A 184 16.42 16.50 2.67
CA ASN A 184 17.82 16.16 2.97
C ASN A 184 17.95 15.23 4.18
N ARG A 185 18.69 14.13 3.99
CA ARG A 185 18.80 13.04 4.97
C ARG A 185 19.06 13.58 6.36
N ILE A 186 18.20 13.15 7.25
CA ILE A 186 18.36 13.40 8.67
C ILE A 186 19.12 12.18 9.17
N ASN A 187 20.36 12.41 9.60
CA ASN A 187 21.32 11.37 9.99
C ASN A 187 20.86 10.48 11.18
N SER A 188 19.65 10.67 11.69
CA SER A 188 19.14 10.01 12.88
C SER A 188 18.50 8.65 12.64
N LEU A 189 18.10 8.30 11.41
CA LEU A 189 17.54 6.98 11.12
C LEU A 189 18.63 5.98 10.69
N PRO A 190 18.63 4.73 11.20
CA PRO A 190 19.63 3.72 10.83
C PRO A 190 19.61 3.42 9.33
N ALA A 191 20.77 3.50 8.67
CA ALA A 191 20.92 3.20 7.24
C ALA A 191 20.46 1.77 6.86
N SER A 192 20.45 0.84 7.82
CA SER A 192 20.01 -0.56 7.63
C SER A 192 18.51 -0.73 7.43
N ASP A 193 17.71 0.30 7.73
CA ASP A 193 16.25 0.28 7.61
C ASP A 193 15.74 0.88 6.28
N TYR A 194 16.66 1.15 5.34
CA TYR A 194 16.35 1.66 4.01
C TYR A 194 16.37 0.51 2.98
N GLU A 195 15.26 -0.22 2.85
CA GLU A 195 15.05 -1.08 1.68
C GLU A 195 14.38 -0.26 0.57
N GLY A 196 15.11 0.04 -0.51
CA GLY A 196 14.61 0.70 -1.72
C GLY A 196 15.45 1.90 -2.18
N ALA A 197 15.32 2.26 -3.46
CA ALA A 197 15.93 3.46 -4.03
C ALA A 197 15.48 4.73 -3.28
N GLU A 198 16.38 5.71 -3.13
CA GLU A 198 16.23 6.96 -2.36
C GLU A 198 15.06 7.88 -2.76
N LEU A 199 14.19 7.48 -3.67
CA LEU A 199 13.03 8.28 -4.12
C LEU A 199 11.71 7.55 -3.95
N GLN A 200 11.71 6.23 -4.07
CA GLN A 200 10.51 5.40 -4.05
C GLN A 200 10.30 4.71 -2.70
N SER A 201 10.64 5.40 -1.61
CA SER A 201 10.46 4.83 -0.27
C SER A 201 8.98 4.62 0.02
N LYS A 202 8.63 3.36 0.29
CA LYS A 202 7.28 2.90 0.62
C LYS A 202 7.10 2.68 2.14
N ARG A 203 8.06 3.15 2.95
CA ARG A 203 8.06 3.04 4.43
C ARG A 203 6.90 3.79 5.08
N PHE A 204 6.40 4.82 4.40
CA PHE A 204 5.34 5.67 4.92
C PHE A 204 3.93 5.07 4.75
N PHE A 205 3.80 3.88 4.17
CA PHE A 205 2.49 3.26 3.96
C PHE A 205 2.02 2.43 5.12
N LEU A 206 0.80 2.69 5.61
CA LEU A 206 0.12 1.76 6.49
C LEU A 206 -1.00 1.02 5.75
N LEU A 207 -0.62 -0.09 5.13
CA LEU A 207 -1.57 -1.03 4.50
C LEU A 207 -2.67 -1.39 5.50
N SER A 208 -3.92 -1.48 5.02
CA SER A 208 -5.08 -1.85 5.84
C SER A 208 -4.85 -3.13 6.65
N VAL A 209 -4.06 -4.04 6.10
CA VAL A 209 -3.81 -5.38 6.61
C VAL A 209 -2.79 -5.43 7.75
N ALA A 210 -1.98 -4.37 7.85
CA ALA A 210 -0.97 -4.13 8.87
C ALA A 210 -1.44 -3.13 9.93
N ALA A 211 -2.46 -2.33 9.63
CA ALA A 211 -2.95 -1.29 10.52
C ALA A 211 -3.70 -1.87 11.73
N PRO A 212 -3.30 -1.55 12.98
CA PRO A 212 -3.97 -2.03 14.18
C PRO A 212 -5.37 -1.41 14.32
N PHE A 213 -6.25 -2.15 14.99
CA PHE A 213 -7.61 -1.71 15.32
C PHE A 213 -7.76 -1.50 16.82
N TYR A 214 -8.57 -0.52 17.20
CA TYR A 214 -8.92 -0.22 18.58
C TYR A 214 -10.43 -0.30 18.70
N ILE A 215 -10.91 -1.20 19.55
CA ILE A 215 -12.33 -1.35 19.87
C ILE A 215 -12.75 -0.21 20.82
N HIS A 216 -13.80 0.51 20.44
CA HIS A 216 -14.47 1.50 21.27
C HIS A 216 -15.70 0.84 21.88
N SER A 217 -15.74 0.73 23.20
CA SER A 217 -16.91 0.14 23.88
C SER A 217 -18.11 1.08 23.73
N SER A 218 -19.09 0.71 22.90
CA SER A 218 -20.37 1.42 22.83
C SER A 218 -21.18 1.08 24.09
N SER A 219 -21.35 2.08 24.97
CA SER A 219 -22.11 2.03 26.23
C SER A 219 -21.51 1.22 27.40
N GLN A 220 -21.52 1.84 28.59
CA GLN A 220 -21.10 1.24 29.86
C GLN A 220 -21.98 0.05 30.29
N ASN A 221 -23.19 -0.13 29.72
CA ASN A 221 -24.14 -1.17 30.13
C ASN A 221 -23.71 -2.61 29.73
N HIS A 222 -22.73 -2.77 28.85
CA HIS A 222 -22.18 -4.10 28.50
C HIS A 222 -20.94 -4.50 29.32
N LYS A 223 -20.36 -3.58 30.13
CA LYS A 223 -19.17 -3.88 30.94
C LYS A 223 -19.45 -4.97 31.99
N ASP A 224 -20.66 -5.03 32.54
CA ASP A 224 -21.04 -5.98 33.59
C ASP A 224 -21.24 -7.41 33.07
N ILE A 225 -21.59 -7.58 31.79
CA ILE A 225 -21.74 -8.90 31.16
C ILE A 225 -20.38 -9.44 30.68
N LEU A 226 -19.46 -8.55 30.29
CA LEU A 226 -18.13 -8.92 29.78
C LEU A 226 -17.13 -9.21 30.91
N GLN A 227 -17.16 -8.49 32.04
CA GLN A 227 -16.20 -8.74 33.12
C GLN A 227 -16.33 -10.11 33.79
N ASN A 228 -17.52 -10.74 33.76
CA ASN A 228 -17.74 -12.03 34.41
C ASN A 228 -17.55 -13.26 33.49
N ASN A 229 -17.30 -13.08 32.18
CA ASN A 229 -17.16 -14.20 31.23
C ASN A 229 -15.85 -14.21 30.42
N ILE A 230 -14.98 -13.19 30.56
CA ILE A 230 -13.67 -13.15 29.89
C ILE A 230 -12.60 -13.78 30.79
N GLN A 231 -12.77 -15.04 31.16
CA GLN A 231 -11.67 -15.87 31.70
C GLN A 231 -11.42 -17.15 30.89
N SER A 232 -12.01 -17.30 29.70
CA SER A 232 -11.66 -18.41 28.80
C SER A 232 -11.38 -17.96 27.36
N ASN A 233 -10.08 -17.79 27.09
CA ASN A 233 -9.36 -18.24 25.89
C ASN A 233 -10.21 -18.65 24.67
N LYS A 234 -10.66 -17.68 23.89
CA LYS A 234 -10.53 -17.67 22.43
C LYS A 234 -10.88 -16.27 21.95
N HIS A 235 -9.84 -15.47 21.74
CA HIS A 235 -9.98 -14.23 21.00
C HIS A 235 -10.65 -14.56 19.66
N ASN A 236 -11.82 -13.98 19.42
CA ASN A 236 -12.43 -13.96 18.09
C ASN A 236 -11.72 -12.87 17.27
N THR A 237 -10.38 -13.00 17.16
CA THR A 237 -9.46 -12.14 16.41
C THR A 237 -9.51 -12.38 14.91
N ASP A 238 -10.31 -13.34 14.46
CA ASP A 238 -10.10 -13.94 13.14
C ASP A 238 -10.57 -13.05 11.99
N LEU A 239 -11.36 -11.99 12.23
CA LEU A 239 -12.05 -11.30 11.13
C LEU A 239 -12.15 -9.78 11.34
N LEU A 240 -11.36 -9.04 10.56
CA LEU A 240 -11.21 -7.57 10.58
C LEU A 240 -12.28 -6.84 9.71
N PRO A 241 -12.48 -5.52 9.90
CA PRO A 241 -13.45 -4.71 9.14
C PRO A 241 -13.43 -4.88 7.63
N TRP A 242 -12.23 -4.88 7.06
CA TRP A 242 -12.02 -5.03 5.63
C TRP A 242 -12.06 -6.50 5.17
N MET A 243 -11.75 -7.47 6.05
CA MET A 243 -11.97 -8.90 5.77
C MET A 243 -13.47 -9.28 5.74
N TYR A 244 -14.34 -8.44 6.32
CA TYR A 244 -15.80 -8.58 6.31
C TYR A 244 -16.54 -7.46 5.59
N GLN A 245 -15.88 -6.69 4.69
CA GLN A 245 -16.64 -6.04 3.62
C GLN A 245 -17.42 -7.05 2.77
N ARG A 246 -17.20 -8.36 2.99
CA ARG A 246 -18.03 -9.52 2.60
C ARG A 246 -19.55 -9.46 2.81
N SER A 247 -20.14 -8.37 3.28
CA SER A 247 -21.59 -8.25 3.38
C SER A 247 -22.14 -6.84 3.19
N LYS A 248 -21.67 -6.02 2.23
CA LYS A 248 -22.47 -4.89 1.74
C LYS A 248 -23.69 -5.38 0.91
N LEU A 249 -24.56 -6.18 1.50
CA LEU A 249 -25.79 -6.70 0.92
C LEU A 249 -26.96 -6.17 1.73
N ASN A 250 -27.86 -5.42 1.08
CA ASN A 250 -29.13 -5.03 1.67
C ASN A 250 -29.89 -6.30 2.06
N LEU A 251 -30.05 -6.50 3.36
CA LEU A 251 -30.72 -7.64 3.99
C LEU A 251 -32.18 -7.83 3.54
N LEU A 252 -32.74 -6.83 2.84
CA LEU A 252 -34.12 -6.79 2.38
C LEU A 252 -34.33 -7.41 0.98
N ASP A 253 -33.28 -7.65 0.19
CA ASP A 253 -33.39 -8.18 -1.19
C ASP A 253 -32.94 -9.65 -1.34
N MET A 254 -32.60 -10.35 -0.26
CA MET A 254 -32.16 -11.74 -0.32
C MET A 254 -33.35 -12.72 -0.46
N LYS A 255 -33.92 -12.80 -1.67
CA LYS A 255 -34.66 -13.98 -2.12
C LYS A 255 -33.71 -14.91 -2.91
N SER A 256 -33.43 -16.05 -2.29
CA SER A 256 -33.02 -17.35 -2.83
C SER A 256 -31.63 -17.65 -3.42
N ASP A 257 -30.80 -16.70 -3.87
CA ASP A 257 -29.45 -17.06 -4.37
C ASP A 257 -28.33 -16.54 -3.47
N ILE A 258 -28.08 -17.24 -2.36
CA ILE A 258 -26.83 -17.08 -1.61
C ILE A 258 -25.72 -17.68 -2.46
N ASP A 259 -25.17 -16.86 -3.35
CA ASP A 259 -23.89 -17.12 -3.99
C ASP A 259 -22.82 -17.15 -2.87
N THR A 260 -22.57 -18.33 -2.30
CA THR A 260 -21.59 -18.58 -1.23
C THR A 260 -20.15 -18.36 -1.65
N ARG A 261 -19.90 -17.80 -2.83
CA ARG A 261 -18.55 -17.46 -3.28
C ARG A 261 -17.94 -16.47 -2.30
N ASN A 262 -16.85 -16.93 -1.69
CA ASN A 262 -15.96 -16.13 -0.88
C ASN A 262 -15.54 -14.87 -1.66
N GLY A 263 -15.60 -13.70 -1.02
CA GLY A 263 -15.06 -12.46 -1.60
C GLY A 263 -13.60 -12.64 -2.01
N GLN A 264 -13.23 -12.01 -3.12
CA GLN A 264 -11.92 -12.08 -3.76
C GLN A 264 -10.99 -10.97 -3.26
N ASN A 265 -9.68 -11.19 -3.30
CA ASN A 265 -8.70 -10.11 -3.19
C ASN A 265 -8.25 -9.72 -4.61
N ILE A 266 -8.47 -8.47 -5.00
CA ILE A 266 -8.23 -7.96 -6.35
C ILE A 266 -7.24 -6.82 -6.29
N LEU A 267 -6.15 -6.92 -7.07
CA LEU A 267 -5.25 -5.81 -7.36
C LEU A 267 -5.51 -5.32 -8.78
N ILE A 268 -5.69 -4.01 -8.95
CA ILE A 268 -5.68 -3.35 -10.25
C ILE A 268 -4.51 -2.37 -10.26
N ASP A 269 -3.49 -2.69 -11.05
CA ASP A 269 -2.24 -1.95 -11.19
C ASP A 269 -2.27 -1.17 -12.51
N LEU A 270 -2.53 0.14 -12.44
CA LEU A 270 -2.61 1.04 -13.58
C LEU A 270 -1.25 1.73 -13.79
N GLY A 271 -0.59 1.36 -14.90
CA GLY A 271 0.81 1.72 -15.18
C GLY A 271 1.77 0.76 -14.48
N SER A 272 1.58 -0.54 -14.71
CA SER A 272 2.27 -1.59 -13.96
C SER A 272 3.74 -1.74 -14.32
N SER A 273 4.13 -1.37 -15.54
CA SER A 273 5.38 -1.80 -16.17
C SER A 273 5.55 -3.34 -16.11
N TYR A 274 6.80 -3.82 -16.05
CA TYR A 274 7.14 -5.22 -15.83
C TYR A 274 6.93 -5.62 -14.36
N PHE A 275 6.42 -6.83 -14.10
CA PHE A 275 6.11 -7.28 -12.75
C PHE A 275 7.34 -7.37 -11.84
N GLY A 276 8.45 -7.92 -12.34
CA GLY A 276 9.60 -8.31 -11.52
C GLY A 276 10.62 -7.20 -11.24
N HIS A 277 10.70 -6.20 -12.11
CA HIS A 277 11.64 -5.08 -12.00
C HIS A 277 11.24 -3.89 -12.88
N TRP A 278 11.63 -2.69 -12.48
CA TRP A 278 11.59 -1.49 -13.31
C TRP A 278 12.97 -0.84 -13.34
N GLY A 279 13.50 -0.54 -14.53
CA GLY A 279 14.86 0.00 -14.65
C GLY A 279 15.98 -0.91 -14.11
N GLY A 280 15.72 -2.21 -13.94
CA GLY A 280 16.64 -3.17 -13.29
C GLY A 280 16.51 -3.25 -11.77
N ASP A 281 15.61 -2.47 -11.15
CA ASP A 281 15.34 -2.49 -9.72
C ASP A 281 14.02 -3.22 -9.42
N ALA A 282 14.10 -4.31 -8.65
CA ALA A 282 12.95 -5.08 -8.21
C ALA A 282 12.04 -4.31 -7.24
N SER A 283 12.61 -3.39 -6.44
CA SER A 283 11.87 -2.59 -5.46
C SER A 283 11.00 -1.50 -6.10
N ALA A 284 11.31 -1.15 -7.35
CA ALA A 284 10.58 -0.18 -8.14
C ALA A 284 9.33 -0.76 -8.83
N ALA A 285 9.27 -2.08 -9.03
CA ALA A 285 8.12 -2.71 -9.67
C ALA A 285 6.90 -2.78 -8.73
N ALA A 286 5.85 -2.02 -9.04
CA ALA A 286 4.65 -1.91 -8.22
C ALA A 286 3.98 -3.27 -8.00
N GLY A 287 3.71 -4.02 -9.08
CA GLY A 287 3.06 -5.34 -9.00
C GLY A 287 3.75 -6.32 -8.05
N ARG A 288 5.08 -6.43 -8.13
CA ARG A 288 5.85 -7.25 -7.19
C ARG A 288 5.78 -6.72 -5.75
N TRP A 289 5.91 -5.41 -5.56
CA TRP A 289 5.83 -4.81 -4.22
C TRP A 289 4.50 -5.15 -3.54
N PHE A 290 3.36 -4.92 -4.21
CA PHE A 290 2.04 -5.27 -3.69
C PHE A 290 1.92 -6.76 -3.38
N TYR A 291 2.31 -7.61 -4.32
CA TYR A 291 2.27 -9.06 -4.13
C TYR A 291 3.06 -9.49 -2.88
N GLU A 292 4.33 -9.07 -2.75
CA GLU A 292 5.18 -9.48 -1.63
C GLU A 292 4.66 -8.93 -0.29
N HIS A 293 4.18 -7.69 -0.26
CA HIS A 293 3.72 -7.04 0.97
C HIS A 293 2.41 -7.63 1.47
N TYR A 294 1.41 -7.83 0.61
CA TYR A 294 0.16 -8.46 1.01
C TYR A 294 0.34 -9.94 1.36
N LYS A 295 1.19 -10.66 0.60
CA LYS A 295 1.51 -12.08 0.88
C LYS A 295 2.17 -12.26 2.25
N ARG A 296 3.01 -11.32 2.69
CA ARG A 296 3.60 -11.33 4.05
C ARG A 296 2.54 -11.32 5.16
N PHE A 297 1.37 -10.74 4.91
CA PHE A 297 0.23 -10.73 5.83
C PHE A 297 -0.80 -11.85 5.55
N GLY A 298 -0.41 -12.86 4.78
CA GLY A 298 -1.25 -14.01 4.45
C GLY A 298 -2.36 -13.71 3.44
N ILE A 299 -2.27 -12.59 2.71
CA ILE A 299 -3.27 -12.22 1.71
C ILE A 299 -2.71 -12.52 0.33
N LYS A 300 -3.39 -13.43 -0.36
CA LYS A 300 -3.12 -13.76 -1.75
C LYS A 300 -4.14 -13.06 -2.63
N PHE A 301 -3.67 -12.35 -3.65
CA PHE A 301 -4.54 -11.82 -4.70
C PHE A 301 -5.10 -12.97 -5.54
N ASP A 302 -6.43 -13.03 -5.66
CA ASP A 302 -7.14 -13.94 -6.56
C ASP A 302 -7.10 -13.41 -7.99
N ARG A 303 -6.95 -12.09 -8.16
CA ARG A 303 -6.82 -11.40 -9.43
C ARG A 303 -5.79 -10.28 -9.32
N ILE A 304 -4.91 -10.19 -10.30
CA ILE A 304 -4.02 -9.05 -10.52
C ILE A 304 -4.23 -8.58 -11.96
N ILE A 305 -4.81 -7.39 -12.13
CA ILE A 305 -5.06 -6.79 -13.43
C ILE A 305 -4.04 -5.68 -13.64
N ALA A 306 -3.14 -5.87 -14.60
CA ALA A 306 -2.04 -4.96 -14.88
C ALA A 306 -2.30 -4.22 -16.20
N TYR A 307 -2.41 -2.90 -16.15
CA TYR A 307 -2.51 -2.04 -17.33
C TYR A 307 -1.15 -1.42 -17.63
N GLU A 308 -0.73 -1.49 -18.88
CA GLU A 308 0.49 -0.82 -19.35
C GLU A 308 0.28 -0.27 -20.76
N HIS A 309 0.57 1.01 -20.95
CA HIS A 309 0.45 1.67 -22.25
C HIS A 309 1.60 1.29 -23.17
N SER A 310 2.82 1.23 -22.62
CA SER A 310 4.04 0.94 -23.35
C SER A 310 4.07 -0.52 -23.79
N PRO A 311 4.38 -0.83 -25.05
CA PRO A 311 4.49 -2.22 -25.49
C PRO A 311 5.50 -2.99 -24.64
N LEU A 312 5.07 -4.09 -24.02
CA LEU A 312 5.91 -5.02 -23.28
C LEU A 312 6.15 -6.26 -24.14
N ASP A 313 7.33 -6.87 -24.02
CA ASP A 313 7.56 -8.19 -24.59
C ASP A 313 6.78 -9.24 -23.77
N PRO A 314 5.83 -9.98 -24.37
CA PRO A 314 4.99 -10.90 -23.61
C PRO A 314 5.81 -11.96 -22.89
N LYS A 315 6.80 -12.57 -23.55
CA LYS A 315 7.62 -13.62 -22.93
C LYS A 315 8.30 -13.10 -21.67
N THR A 316 8.95 -11.94 -21.77
CA THR A 316 9.61 -11.27 -20.64
C THR A 316 8.63 -10.91 -19.53
N ALA A 317 7.43 -10.41 -19.86
CA ALA A 317 6.42 -10.07 -18.86
C ALA A 317 5.93 -11.30 -18.08
N TRP A 318 5.69 -12.42 -18.76
CA TRP A 318 5.22 -13.65 -18.14
C TRP A 318 6.32 -14.42 -17.39
N ASP A 319 7.57 -14.43 -17.88
CA ASP A 319 8.69 -15.14 -17.26
C ASP A 319 9.08 -14.57 -15.87
N GLN A 320 8.67 -13.36 -15.55
CA GLN A 320 8.96 -12.71 -14.27
C GLN A 320 7.95 -13.05 -13.16
N LEU A 321 6.81 -13.66 -13.51
CA LEU A 321 5.75 -13.93 -12.55
C LEU A 321 6.14 -15.11 -11.64
N PRO A 322 5.92 -15.00 -10.32
CA PRO A 322 5.93 -16.16 -9.45
C PRO A 322 4.89 -17.20 -9.88
N ASP A 323 5.21 -18.48 -9.73
CA ASP A 323 4.33 -19.59 -10.13
C ASP A 323 2.92 -19.49 -9.54
N ASP A 324 2.81 -19.02 -8.29
CA ASP A 324 1.52 -18.90 -7.59
C ASP A 324 0.68 -17.68 -8.01
N VAL A 325 1.27 -16.77 -8.80
CA VAL A 325 0.64 -15.57 -9.37
C VAL A 325 0.18 -15.79 -10.81
N PHE A 326 0.83 -16.71 -11.53
CA PHE A 326 0.63 -16.90 -12.97
C PHE A 326 -0.85 -16.98 -13.39
N SER A 327 -1.66 -17.76 -12.67
CA SER A 327 -3.09 -17.93 -12.97
C SER A 327 -3.98 -16.75 -12.55
N ALA A 328 -3.50 -15.89 -11.65
CA ALA A 328 -4.23 -14.73 -11.16
C ALA A 328 -3.94 -13.46 -11.97
N TYR A 329 -2.82 -13.45 -12.72
CA TYR A 329 -2.33 -12.29 -13.43
C TYR A 329 -2.98 -12.13 -14.81
N THR A 330 -3.38 -10.91 -15.13
CA THR A 330 -3.89 -10.51 -16.44
C THR A 330 -3.20 -9.23 -16.88
N LEU A 331 -2.44 -9.29 -17.97
CA LEU A 331 -1.82 -8.13 -18.59
C LEU A 331 -2.74 -7.55 -19.67
N ILE A 332 -3.09 -6.28 -19.53
CA ILE A 332 -3.79 -5.46 -20.51
C ILE A 332 -2.78 -4.45 -21.04
N ASN A 333 -2.07 -4.82 -22.09
CA ASN A 333 -1.03 -3.98 -22.67
C ASN A 333 -1.61 -2.95 -23.64
N VAL A 334 -2.58 -2.17 -23.14
CA VAL A 334 -3.24 -1.05 -23.80
C VAL A 334 -3.40 0.06 -22.75
N GLY A 335 -3.20 1.31 -23.16
CA GLY A 335 -3.37 2.46 -22.26
C GLY A 335 -4.79 2.61 -21.74
N CYS A 336 -4.92 3.08 -20.49
CA CYS A 336 -6.20 3.42 -19.89
C CYS A 336 -6.89 4.58 -20.63
N THR A 337 -8.22 4.60 -20.59
CA THR A 337 -9.03 5.71 -21.10
C THR A 337 -9.97 6.24 -20.02
N THR A 338 -10.44 7.47 -20.16
CA THR A 338 -11.42 8.06 -19.23
C THR A 338 -12.86 7.63 -19.53
N SER A 339 -13.09 6.92 -20.64
CA SER A 339 -14.40 6.40 -21.05
C SER A 339 -14.25 5.17 -21.95
N GLY A 340 -15.35 4.45 -22.20
CA GLY A 340 -15.35 3.26 -23.07
C GLY A 340 -14.73 2.02 -22.42
N LYS A 341 -14.38 1.02 -23.23
CA LYS A 341 -14.00 -0.33 -22.77
C LYS A 341 -12.66 -0.42 -22.03
N PHE A 342 -11.78 0.57 -22.20
CA PHE A 342 -10.48 0.64 -21.53
C PHE A 342 -10.48 1.61 -20.35
N ASN A 343 -11.66 2.08 -19.93
CA ASN A 343 -11.80 2.72 -18.63
C ASN A 343 -11.75 1.63 -17.54
N PRO A 344 -10.78 1.70 -16.60
CA PRO A 344 -10.60 0.66 -15.59
C PRO A 344 -11.83 0.51 -14.67
N TRP A 345 -12.65 1.55 -14.52
CA TRP A 345 -13.85 1.50 -13.68
C TRP A 345 -14.98 0.69 -14.32
N VAL A 346 -15.05 0.62 -15.65
CA VAL A 346 -16.01 -0.26 -16.34
C VAL A 346 -15.68 -1.72 -16.03
N MET A 347 -14.40 -2.05 -16.05
CA MET A 347 -13.91 -3.38 -15.68
C MET A 347 -14.16 -3.67 -14.20
N LEU A 348 -13.83 -2.73 -13.31
CA LEU A 348 -14.05 -2.87 -11.87
C LEU A 348 -15.51 -3.21 -11.55
N LYS A 349 -16.48 -2.47 -12.12
CA LYS A 349 -17.92 -2.73 -11.91
C LYS A 349 -18.38 -4.12 -12.39
N THR A 350 -17.63 -4.73 -13.30
CA THR A 350 -17.93 -6.05 -13.84
C THR A 350 -17.26 -7.17 -13.02
N LEU A 351 -16.05 -6.91 -12.52
CA LEU A 351 -15.24 -7.91 -11.83
C LEU A 351 -15.49 -7.95 -10.33
N ALA A 352 -15.58 -6.77 -9.71
CA ALA A 352 -15.63 -6.63 -8.26
C ALA A 352 -17.07 -6.58 -7.76
N LYS A 353 -17.24 -7.12 -6.57
CA LYS A 353 -18.43 -7.04 -5.76
C LYS A 353 -18.12 -6.26 -4.49
N PRO A 354 -19.13 -5.73 -3.79
CA PRO A 354 -18.92 -5.04 -2.51
C PRO A 354 -18.24 -5.90 -1.43
N GLN A 355 -18.20 -7.23 -1.63
CA GLN A 355 -17.60 -8.23 -0.77
C GLN A 355 -16.10 -8.47 -1.00
N ASP A 356 -15.58 -8.01 -2.13
CA ASP A 356 -14.20 -8.20 -2.51
C ASP A 356 -13.32 -7.17 -1.79
N HIS A 357 -12.06 -7.53 -1.55
CA HIS A 357 -11.03 -6.60 -1.10
C HIS A 357 -10.31 -6.07 -2.33
N VAL A 358 -10.47 -4.78 -2.63
CA VAL A 358 -9.96 -4.18 -3.87
C VAL A 358 -8.90 -3.13 -3.59
N VAL A 359 -7.73 -3.36 -4.15
CA VAL A 359 -6.56 -2.47 -4.10
C VAL A 359 -6.30 -1.91 -5.50
N ILE A 360 -6.19 -0.59 -5.60
CA ILE A 360 -5.88 0.11 -6.85
C ILE A 360 -4.53 0.82 -6.73
N LYS A 361 -3.66 0.67 -7.71
CA LYS A 361 -2.55 1.61 -7.94
C LYS A 361 -2.84 2.39 -9.22
N LEU A 362 -2.69 3.71 -9.17
CA LEU A 362 -2.80 4.61 -10.30
C LEU A 362 -1.52 5.43 -10.40
N ASP A 363 -0.75 5.18 -11.44
CA ASP A 363 0.43 5.96 -11.80
C ASP A 363 0.80 5.55 -13.23
N ILE A 364 0.31 6.32 -14.20
CA ILE A 364 0.41 6.12 -15.65
C ILE A 364 1.12 7.32 -16.32
N ASP A 365 1.76 8.18 -15.53
CA ASP A 365 2.51 9.37 -15.97
C ASP A 365 1.71 10.33 -16.88
N THR A 366 0.37 10.31 -16.79
CA THR A 366 -0.50 11.07 -17.69
C THR A 366 -1.61 11.78 -16.90
N PRO A 367 -1.35 12.97 -16.34
CA PRO A 367 -2.31 13.69 -15.50
C PRO A 367 -3.66 13.95 -16.18
N ALA A 368 -3.67 14.15 -17.50
CA ALA A 368 -4.89 14.35 -18.30
C ALA A 368 -5.83 13.14 -18.31
N ILE A 369 -5.35 11.95 -17.92
CA ILE A 369 -6.15 10.72 -17.76
C ILE A 369 -6.37 10.44 -16.27
N GLU A 370 -5.32 10.54 -15.45
CA GLU A 370 -5.38 10.22 -14.02
C GLU A 370 -6.37 11.09 -13.25
N VAL A 371 -6.31 12.41 -13.44
CA VAL A 371 -7.17 13.35 -12.70
C VAL A 371 -8.65 13.11 -13.02
N PRO A 372 -9.08 12.95 -14.29
CA PRO A 372 -10.44 12.51 -14.59
C PRO A 372 -10.82 11.16 -13.98
N LEU A 373 -9.93 10.17 -13.94
CA LEU A 373 -10.22 8.88 -13.30
C LEU A 373 -10.47 9.03 -11.80
N MET A 374 -9.66 9.84 -11.10
CA MET A 374 -9.85 10.16 -9.69
C MET A 374 -11.13 10.96 -9.43
N ASN A 375 -11.51 11.86 -10.34
CA ASN A 375 -12.79 12.58 -10.25
C ASN A 375 -13.99 11.65 -10.43
N GLN A 376 -13.89 10.63 -11.30
CA GLN A 376 -14.93 9.60 -11.42
C GLN A 376 -15.08 8.82 -10.12
N LEU A 377 -13.95 8.44 -9.49
CA LEU A 377 -13.95 7.78 -8.19
C LEU A 377 -14.65 8.60 -7.10
N LEU A 378 -14.39 9.91 -7.05
CA LEU A 378 -15.04 10.83 -6.11
C LEU A 378 -16.55 11.00 -6.32
N SER A 379 -17.00 10.96 -7.58
CA SER A 379 -18.38 11.34 -7.95
C SER A 379 -19.34 10.17 -8.10
N ASP A 380 -18.83 8.96 -8.34
CA ASP A 380 -19.65 7.79 -8.62
C ASP A 380 -19.59 6.77 -7.46
N SER A 381 -20.67 6.72 -6.67
CA SER A 381 -20.82 5.79 -5.56
C SER A 381 -20.80 4.32 -5.98
N SER A 382 -21.16 4.01 -7.24
CA SER A 382 -21.06 2.64 -7.76
C SER A 382 -19.61 2.21 -8.04
N ILE A 383 -18.66 3.15 -8.04
CA ILE A 383 -17.21 2.87 -8.13
C ILE A 383 -16.60 2.86 -6.73
N ASN A 384 -16.74 3.96 -5.97
CA ASN A 384 -16.04 4.07 -4.69
C ASN A 384 -16.50 3.06 -3.63
N SER A 385 -17.74 2.57 -3.71
CA SER A 385 -18.22 1.52 -2.80
C SER A 385 -17.57 0.15 -3.01
N LEU A 386 -16.85 -0.04 -4.13
CA LEU A 386 -16.14 -1.28 -4.51
C LEU A 386 -14.64 -1.25 -4.20
N ILE A 387 -14.09 -0.13 -3.71
CA ILE A 387 -12.64 0.03 -3.51
C ILE A 387 -12.32 0.23 -2.04
N ASP A 388 -11.30 -0.48 -1.55
CA ASP A 388 -10.82 -0.38 -0.17
C ASP A 388 -9.59 0.50 -0.05
N GLU A 389 -8.62 0.32 -0.96
CA GLU A 389 -7.31 1.00 -0.90
C GLU A 389 -6.93 1.55 -2.26
N VAL A 390 -6.42 2.78 -2.28
CA VAL A 390 -5.93 3.45 -3.50
C VAL A 390 -4.56 4.02 -3.25
N PHE A 391 -3.63 3.74 -4.16
CA PHE A 391 -2.28 4.28 -4.21
C PHE A 391 -2.18 5.16 -5.46
N PHE A 392 -1.95 6.46 -5.30
CA PHE A 392 -1.95 7.39 -6.44
C PHE A 392 -0.73 8.32 -6.38
N GLU A 393 -0.01 8.40 -7.49
CA GLU A 393 1.04 9.40 -7.70
C GLU A 393 0.42 10.67 -8.27
N HIS A 394 -0.03 11.56 -7.37
CA HIS A 394 -0.53 12.85 -7.82
C HIS A 394 0.62 13.80 -8.13
N HIS A 395 0.96 13.91 -9.42
CA HIS A 395 1.95 14.85 -9.94
C HIS A 395 1.54 16.31 -9.65
N ILE A 396 2.25 16.98 -8.73
CA ILE A 396 1.96 18.35 -8.27
C ILE A 396 3.20 19.25 -8.26
N THR A 397 3.02 20.56 -8.33
CA THR A 397 4.13 21.51 -8.19
C THR A 397 4.54 21.67 -6.72
N VAL A 398 5.70 21.12 -6.38
CA VAL A 398 6.42 21.34 -5.10
C VAL A 398 7.91 21.45 -5.38
N ASN A 399 8.59 22.40 -4.74
CA ASN A 399 9.97 22.78 -5.06
C ASN A 399 10.93 21.58 -5.03
N GLU A 400 10.75 20.68 -4.09
CA GLU A 400 11.64 19.55 -3.84
C GLU A 400 11.49 18.42 -4.88
N MET A 401 10.36 18.39 -5.60
CA MET A 401 10.10 17.41 -6.67
C MET A 401 10.25 17.98 -8.08
N LEU A 402 10.49 19.29 -8.24
CA LEU A 402 10.63 19.94 -9.56
C LEU A 402 11.69 19.27 -10.44
N ARG A 403 12.80 18.82 -9.85
CA ARG A 403 13.86 18.11 -10.61
C ARG A 403 13.44 16.74 -11.16
N TYR A 404 12.41 16.13 -10.59
CA TYR A 404 11.92 14.82 -10.96
C TYR A 404 10.71 14.91 -11.89
N TRP A 405 9.80 15.85 -11.63
CA TRP A 405 8.56 15.99 -12.38
C TRP A 405 8.53 17.15 -13.39
N GLY A 406 9.59 17.97 -13.44
CA GLY A 406 9.72 19.14 -14.32
C GLY A 406 8.86 20.35 -13.90
N GLY A 407 7.64 20.13 -13.41
CA GLY A 407 6.70 21.17 -12.99
C GLY A 407 5.25 20.85 -13.40
N PRO A 408 4.67 19.76 -12.88
CA PRO A 408 3.33 19.32 -13.29
C PRO A 408 2.25 20.30 -12.80
N PRO A 409 1.12 20.41 -13.50
CA PRO A 409 0.04 21.30 -13.09
C PRO A 409 -0.57 20.84 -11.76
N GLY A 410 -0.88 21.77 -10.87
CA GLY A 410 -1.50 21.48 -9.59
C GLY A 410 -0.63 21.81 -8.39
N ARG A 411 -1.24 21.84 -7.21
CA ARG A 411 -0.62 22.25 -5.95
C ARG A 411 -0.70 21.12 -4.94
N LEU A 412 0.21 21.11 -3.96
CA LEU A 412 0.15 20.18 -2.84
C LEU A 412 -1.21 20.21 -2.11
N LYS A 413 -1.79 21.41 -1.98
CA LYS A 413 -3.13 21.58 -1.43
C LYS A 413 -4.19 20.74 -2.16
N ASP A 414 -4.08 20.62 -3.48
CA ASP A 414 -5.05 19.87 -4.29
C ASP A 414 -4.98 18.37 -3.96
N SER A 415 -3.78 17.81 -3.76
CA SER A 415 -3.59 16.44 -3.28
C SER A 415 -4.20 16.22 -1.89
N TYR A 416 -3.97 17.13 -0.94
CA TYR A 416 -4.57 17.00 0.40
C TYR A 416 -6.10 17.00 0.33
N ILE A 417 -6.69 17.90 -0.46
CA ILE A 417 -8.15 17.96 -0.63
C ILE A 417 -8.67 16.67 -1.26
N LEU A 418 -8.06 16.22 -2.35
CA LEU A 418 -8.43 14.98 -3.03
C LEU A 418 -8.35 13.78 -2.10
N PHE A 419 -7.23 13.62 -1.39
CA PHE A 419 -6.96 12.44 -0.58
C PHE A 419 -7.84 12.41 0.66
N THR A 420 -8.06 13.57 1.28
CA THR A 420 -8.99 13.70 2.41
C THR A 420 -10.41 13.32 2.01
N LYS A 421 -10.89 13.79 0.85
CA LYS A 421 -12.23 13.45 0.35
C LYS A 421 -12.38 11.95 0.10
N LEU A 422 -11.37 11.29 -0.46
CA LEU A 422 -11.40 9.83 -0.66
C LEU A 422 -11.41 9.08 0.67
N ARG A 423 -10.61 9.50 1.65
CA ARG A 423 -10.64 8.94 3.01
C ARG A 423 -11.99 9.14 3.69
N GLN A 424 -12.64 10.29 3.47
CA GLN A 424 -14.00 10.56 3.94
C GLN A 424 -15.08 9.70 3.24
N LEU A 425 -14.78 9.08 2.10
CA LEU A 425 -15.64 8.08 1.45
C LEU A 425 -15.37 6.64 1.92
N GLY A 426 -14.41 6.45 2.84
CA GLY A 426 -14.03 5.13 3.34
C GLY A 426 -12.89 4.46 2.59
N ILE A 427 -12.34 5.11 1.55
CA ILE A 427 -11.19 4.60 0.80
C ILE A 427 -9.90 4.96 1.53
N ARG A 428 -9.06 3.97 1.81
CA ARG A 428 -7.72 4.21 2.35
C ARG A 428 -6.81 4.71 1.22
N MET A 429 -6.69 6.03 1.16
CA MET A 429 -5.92 6.72 0.12
C MET A 429 -4.46 6.95 0.57
N HIS A 430 -3.52 6.50 -0.26
CA HIS A 430 -2.07 6.52 -0.06
C HIS A 430 -1.35 7.28 -1.21
N SER A 431 -0.34 8.12 -0.90
CA SER A 431 0.45 8.78 -1.95
C SER A 431 1.52 7.84 -2.50
N TRP A 432 1.34 7.33 -3.72
CA TRP A 432 2.36 6.53 -4.38
C TRP A 432 3.65 7.34 -4.62
N PRO A 433 4.87 6.81 -4.36
CA PRO A 433 6.14 7.53 -4.43
C PRO A 433 6.94 7.36 -5.73
#